data_AF-A0A357T434-F1
#
_entry.id   AF-A0A357T434-F1
#
_cell.length_a   1.000
_cell.length_b   1.000
_cell.length_c   1.000
_cell.angle_alpha   90.00
_cell.angle_beta   90.00
_cell.angle_gamma   90.00
#
_symmetry.space_group_name_H-M   'P 1'
#
loop_
_entity.id
_entity.type
_entity.pdbx_description
1 polymer ?
#
loop_
_entity_poly.entity_id
_entity_poly.type
_entity_poly.pdbx_seq_one_letter_code
_entity_poly.pdbx_strand_id
1 'polypeptide(L)' 'MHLLVSHHGQLEWGSPVQPALLEACLLHHADNMDAEAAKFREAIHKHSGDGSNWTVYNPTLKRSVYLLDLEAASDE' A
#
# COMPACT_ATOMS: atom_id res chain seq x y z
N MET A 1 18.17 15.93 -12.11
CA MET A 1 17.01 15.24 -12.70
C MET A 1 17.44 13.87 -13.23
N HIS A 2 17.63 12.91 -12.33
CA HIS A 2 17.83 11.50 -12.68
C HIS A 2 16.77 10.66 -11.95
N LEU A 3 15.51 11.04 -12.13
CA LEU A 3 14.38 10.45 -11.40
C LEU A 3 13.27 9.89 -12.30
N LEU A 4 13.41 9.92 -13.63
CA LEU A 4 12.23 9.72 -14.48
C LEU A 4 12.34 8.84 -15.72
N VAL A 5 13.52 8.39 -16.16
CA VAL A 5 13.53 7.51 -17.35
C VAL A 5 14.64 6.49 -17.28
N SER A 6 14.25 5.24 -17.00
CA SER A 6 14.87 4.04 -17.53
C SER A 6 13.87 2.88 -17.39
N HIS A 7 12.98 2.73 -18.36
CA HIS A 7 12.06 1.59 -18.40
C HIS A 7 11.82 1.13 -19.84
N HIS A 8 12.65 0.20 -20.32
CA HIS A 8 12.25 -0.87 -21.23
C HIS A 8 13.26 -2.00 -21.10
N GLY A 9 12.87 -3.04 -20.37
CA GLY A 9 13.65 -4.26 -20.20
C GLY A 9 13.47 -4.86 -18.82
N GLN A 10 12.38 -5.61 -18.65
CA GLN A 10 12.11 -6.58 -17.57
C GLN A 10 12.61 -6.18 -16.16
N LEU A 11 11.70 -5.56 -15.40
CA LEU A 11 11.89 -4.98 -14.08
C LEU A 11 10.69 -5.39 -13.20
N GLU A 12 10.78 -6.50 -12.48
CA GLU A 12 9.70 -6.88 -11.55
C GLU A 12 9.61 -5.95 -10.32
N TRP A 13 10.57 -5.06 -10.06
CA TRP A 13 10.53 -4.14 -8.92
C TRP A 13 11.29 -2.83 -9.15
N GLY A 14 10.89 -2.02 -10.15
CA GLY A 14 11.01 -0.55 -10.11
C GLY A 14 12.39 0.13 -9.99
N SER A 15 13.51 -0.57 -9.79
CA SER A 15 14.88 -0.05 -9.93
C SER A 15 15.87 -1.23 -10.06
N PRO A 16 16.61 -1.35 -11.18
CA PRO A 16 17.52 -2.47 -11.45
C PRO A 16 18.83 -2.43 -10.63
N VAL A 17 18.94 -1.52 -9.66
CA VAL A 17 20.16 -1.29 -8.90
C VAL A 17 19.79 -1.10 -7.44
N GLN A 18 20.48 -1.84 -6.56
CA GLN A 18 20.39 -1.64 -5.12
C GLN A 18 20.75 -0.18 -4.81
N PRO A 19 19.89 0.57 -4.09
CA PRO A 19 20.20 1.96 -3.79
C PRO A 19 21.54 2.05 -3.06
N ALA A 20 22.50 2.76 -3.67
CA ALA A 20 23.88 2.84 -3.20
C ALA A 20 24.11 4.02 -2.23
N LEU A 21 23.13 4.91 -2.13
CA LEU A 21 23.13 6.08 -1.25
C LEU A 21 22.10 5.90 -0.14
N LEU A 22 22.40 6.40 1.06
CA LEU A 22 21.50 6.32 2.21
C LEU A 22 20.14 6.94 1.90
N GLU A 23 20.13 8.11 1.25
CA GLU A 23 18.92 8.81 0.85
C GLU A 23 18.08 8.00 -0.15
N ALA A 24 18.74 7.28 -1.06
CA ALA A 24 18.06 6.41 -2.03
C ALA A 24 17.46 5.16 -1.36
N CYS A 25 18.14 4.59 -0.35
CA CYS A 25 17.61 3.49 0.45
C CYS A 25 16.38 3.92 1.24
N LEU A 26 16.47 5.07 1.92
CA LEU A 26 15.36 5.62 2.69
C LEU A 26 14.16 5.93 1.81
N LEU A 27 14.38 6.53 0.63
CA LEU A 27 13.31 6.82 -0.32
C LEU A 27 12.64 5.55 -0.85
N HIS A 28 13.42 4.53 -1.20
CA HIS A 28 12.86 3.24 -1.65
C HIS A 28 12.00 2.58 -0.57
N HIS A 29 12.44 2.59 0.69
CA HIS A 29 11.63 2.05 1.78
C HIS A 29 10.37 2.88 2.02
N ALA A 30 10.46 4.21 1.94
CA ALA A 30 9.30 5.09 2.05
C ALA A 30 8.27 4.81 0.94
N ASP A 31 8.70 4.69 -0.31
CA ASP A 31 7.85 4.36 -1.45
C ASP A 31 7.18 2.98 -1.28
N ASN A 32 7.94 1.97 -0.85
CA ASN A 32 7.38 0.64 -0.60
C ASN A 32 6.36 0.64 0.57
N MET A 33 6.60 1.43 1.62
CA MET A 33 5.64 1.60 2.71
C MET A 33 4.37 2.32 2.24
N ASP A 34 4.49 3.35 1.39
CA ASP A 34 3.34 4.05 0.83
C ASP A 34 2.50 3.14 -0.06
N ALA A 35 3.15 2.34 -0.92
CA ALA A 35 2.48 1.36 -1.76
C ALA A 35 1.72 0.31 -0.94
N GLU A 36 2.28 -0.13 0.20
CA GLU A 36 1.58 -1.04 1.11
C GLU A 36 0.40 -0.33 1.78
N ALA A 37 0.58 0.89 2.29
CA ALA A 37 -0.49 1.69 2.90
C ALA A 37 -1.66 1.97 1.94
N ALA A 38 -1.37 2.18 0.65
CA ALA A 38 -2.38 2.36 -0.38
C ALA A 38 -3.31 1.13 -0.52
N LYS A 39 -2.76 -0.09 -0.42
CA LYS A 39 -3.57 -1.33 -0.44
C LYS A 39 -4.52 -1.42 0.75
N PHE A 40 -4.08 -1.01 1.93
CA PHE A 40 -4.94 -0.95 3.12
C PHE A 40 -6.05 0.09 2.94
N ARG A 41 -5.74 1.29 2.45
CA ARG A 41 -6.75 2.31 2.12
C ARG A 41 -7.78 1.81 1.10
N GLU A 42 -7.35 1.11 0.07
CA GLU A 42 -8.26 0.51 -0.92
C GLU A 42 -9.16 -0.55 -0.27
N ALA A 43 -8.62 -1.39 0.61
CA ALA A 43 -9.41 -2.39 1.34
C ALA A 43 -10.49 -1.74 2.21
N ILE A 44 -10.17 -0.61 2.86
CA ILE A 44 -11.11 0.21 3.63
C ILE A 44 -12.18 0.80 2.72
N HIS A 45 -11.80 1.44 1.61
CA HIS A 45 -12.76 2.05 0.68
C HIS A 45 -13.72 1.06 0.04
N LYS A 46 -13.30 -0.21 -0.16
CA LYS A 46 -14.15 -1.27 -0.70
C LYS A 46 -15.03 -1.95 0.34
N HIS A 47 -14.88 -1.64 1.63
CA HIS A 47 -15.72 -2.23 2.66
C HIS A 47 -17.16 -1.72 2.51
N SER A 48 -18.11 -2.65 2.36
CA SER A 48 -19.50 -2.35 2.01
C SER A 48 -20.39 -1.94 3.19
N GLY A 49 -19.84 -1.63 4.36
CA GLY A 49 -20.61 -1.15 5.51
C GLY A 49 -21.65 -2.15 6.01
N ASP A 50 -21.36 -3.45 5.94
CA ASP A 50 -22.26 -4.53 6.35
C ASP A 50 -22.40 -4.67 7.89
N GLY A 51 -21.90 -3.70 8.65
CA GLY A 51 -21.86 -3.71 10.11
C GLY A 51 -20.74 -4.58 10.70
N SER A 52 -19.87 -5.17 9.87
CA SER A 52 -18.69 -5.91 10.33
C SER A 52 -17.44 -5.02 10.33
N ASN A 53 -16.67 -5.05 11.42
CA ASN A 53 -15.38 -4.36 11.49
C ASN A 53 -14.26 -5.06 10.70
N TRP A 54 -14.58 -6.09 9.91
CA TRP A 54 -13.62 -6.81 9.09
C TRP A 54 -13.90 -6.58 7.61
N THR A 55 -12.86 -6.27 6.86
CA THR A 55 -12.96 -6.31 5.40
C THR A 55 -13.14 -7.75 4.92
N VAL A 56 -13.75 -7.89 3.73
CA VAL A 56 -13.65 -9.14 2.97
C VAL A 56 -12.17 -9.46 2.73
N TYR A 57 -11.84 -10.76 2.61
CA TYR A 57 -10.49 -11.21 2.33
C TYR A 57 -9.93 -10.50 1.09
N ASN A 58 -8.79 -9.82 1.25
CA ASN A 58 -8.14 -9.12 0.17
C ASN A 58 -7.01 -10.01 -0.40
N PRO A 59 -7.11 -10.48 -1.66
CA PRO A 59 -6.11 -11.37 -2.25
C PRO A 59 -4.75 -10.70 -2.46
N THR A 60 -4.71 -9.38 -2.63
CA THR A 60 -3.48 -8.59 -2.77
C THR A 60 -2.72 -8.52 -1.45
N LEU A 61 -3.44 -8.34 -0.34
CA LEU A 61 -2.87 -8.30 1.02
C LEU A 61 -2.72 -9.69 1.66
N LYS A 62 -3.32 -10.72 1.02
CA LYS A 62 -3.43 -12.11 1.51
C LYS A 62 -3.99 -12.22 2.93
N ARG A 63 -4.83 -11.26 3.32
CA ARG A 63 -5.42 -11.16 4.67
C ARG A 63 -6.72 -10.36 4.63
N SER A 64 -7.52 -10.51 5.68
CA SER A 64 -8.57 -9.56 6.03
C SER A 64 -8.00 -8.49 6.96
N VAL A 65 -8.50 -7.26 6.84
CA VAL A 65 -8.06 -6.11 7.62
C VAL A 65 -9.16 -5.76 8.62
N TYR A 66 -8.76 -5.51 9.87
CA TYR A 66 -9.66 -5.01 10.92
C TYR A 66 -9.75 -3.50 10.88
N LEU A 67 -10.95 -2.97 11.05
CA LEU A 67 -11.29 -1.57 10.95
C LEU A 67 -11.66 -1.08 12.36
N LEU A 68 -10.69 -0.46 13.05
CA LEU A 68 -10.85 -0.05 14.46
C LEU A 68 -11.88 1.07 14.65
N ASP A 69 -12.06 1.93 13.64
CA ASP A 69 -12.76 3.22 13.77
C ASP A 69 -14.14 3.28 13.06
N LEU A 70 -14.62 2.18 12.49
CA LEU A 70 -15.86 2.19 11.70
C LEU A 70 -17.15 2.14 12.56
N GLU A 71 -17.09 1.62 13.80
CA GLU A 71 -18.23 1.68 14.73
C GLU A 71 -18.47 3.08 15.29
N ALA A 72 -17.43 3.92 15.40
CA ALA A 72 -17.55 5.25 15.98
C ALA A 72 -18.28 6.26 15.07
N ALA A 73 -18.44 5.95 13.78
CA ALA A 73 -19.05 6.84 12.78
C ALA A 73 -20.53 6.54 12.50
N SER A 74 -21.10 5.45 13.05
CA SER A 74 -22.51 5.08 12.90
C SER A 74 -23.44 5.58 14.01
N ASP A 75 -22.89 6.26 15.02
CA ASP A 75 -23.60 6.76 16.21
C ASP A 75 -23.76 8.30 16.26
N GLU A 76 -23.66 9.00 15.11
CA GLU A 76 -24.04 10.42 14.95
C GLU A 76 -25.20 10.64 13.96
#